data_AF-A0A2X4V7U2-F1
#
_entry.id   AF-A0A2X4V7U2-F1
#
_cell.length_a   1.000
_cell.length_b   1.000
_cell.length_c   1.000
_cell.angle_alpha   90.00
_cell.angle_beta   90.00
_cell.angle_gamma   90.00
#
_symmetry.space_group_name_H-M   'P 1'
#
loop_
_entity.id
_entity.type
_entity.pdbx_description
1 polymer ?
#
loop_
_entity_poly.entity_id
_entity_poly.type
_entity_poly.pdbx_seq_one_letter_code
_entity_poly.pdbx_strand_id
1 'polypeptide(L)'
;MDLTYAPLLTWLLIVHLLADFPLQPLSWVEDKIRRRARSRFLLLHALLHGILAACAVASFGLLHGGLTAAAALATLLVIAISHYIIDLLKVTLLARLSRAGGFLLDQCLHLTVIVLLWLCLVPEPRNLIATLGAAATGGQFGLMLLAYLVIYMPMGVLIGQLLAHWTPQMPPSAKADSDSLLRAGKQIGYLEER
;
A
#
# COMPACT_ATOMS: atom_id res chain seq x y z
N MET A 1 -12.67 -16.05 -21.00
CA MET A 1 -11.96 -15.59 -19.79
C MET A 1 -10.92 -14.62 -20.28
N ASP A 2 -11.17 -13.32 -20.16
CA ASP A 2 -10.26 -12.30 -20.70
C ASP A 2 -9.12 -12.07 -19.70
N LEU A 3 -8.09 -12.90 -19.81
CA LEU A 3 -6.85 -12.83 -19.02
C LEU A 3 -6.12 -11.49 -19.19
N THR A 4 -6.58 -10.67 -20.14
CA THR A 4 -6.08 -9.33 -20.47
C THR A 4 -6.03 -8.40 -19.26
N TYR A 5 -7.00 -8.45 -18.35
CA TYR A 5 -7.12 -7.51 -17.21
C TYR A 5 -6.32 -7.92 -15.97
N ALA A 6 -5.69 -9.09 -16.00
CA ALA A 6 -4.93 -9.61 -14.87
C ALA A 6 -3.71 -8.72 -14.50
N PRO A 7 -2.92 -8.20 -15.47
CA PRO A 7 -1.84 -7.26 -15.19
C PRO A 7 -2.27 -5.93 -14.56
N LEU A 8 -3.53 -5.50 -14.75
CA LEU A 8 -4.04 -4.28 -14.14
C LEU A 8 -4.04 -4.37 -12.61
N LEU A 9 -4.42 -5.53 -12.05
CA LEU A 9 -4.37 -5.75 -10.61
C LEU A 9 -2.94 -5.57 -10.07
N THR A 10 -1.96 -6.17 -10.75
CA THR A 10 -0.54 -6.04 -10.40
C THR A 10 -0.10 -4.58 -10.38
N TRP A 11 -0.48 -3.79 -11.39
CA TRP A 11 -0.14 -2.37 -11.44
C TRP A 11 -0.83 -1.54 -10.34
N LEU A 12 -2.09 -1.82 -10.02
CA LEU A 12 -2.79 -1.17 -8.92
C LEU A 12 -2.11 -1.46 -7.58
N LEU A 13 -1.65 -2.70 -7.36
CA LEU A 13 -0.91 -3.09 -6.16
C LEU A 13 0.47 -2.41 -6.07
N ILE A 14 1.22 -2.35 -7.19
CA ILE A 14 2.51 -1.64 -7.24
C ILE A 14 2.32 -0.17 -6.88
N VAL A 15 1.35 0.50 -7.51
CA VAL A 15 1.05 1.90 -7.25
C VAL A 15 0.70 2.12 -5.78
N HIS A 16 -0.14 1.26 -5.20
CA HIS A 16 -0.48 1.32 -3.79
C HIS A 16 0.77 1.22 -2.91
N LEU A 17 1.64 0.22 -3.13
CA LEU A 17 2.87 0.07 -2.33
C LEU A 17 3.82 1.26 -2.46
N LEU A 18 4.01 1.78 -3.68
CA LEU A 18 4.86 2.95 -3.90
C LEU A 18 4.30 4.19 -3.21
N ALA A 19 2.99 4.38 -3.27
CA ALA A 19 2.32 5.50 -2.63
C ALA A 19 2.35 5.40 -1.10
N ASP A 20 2.11 4.22 -0.52
CA ASP A 20 2.00 4.04 0.92
C ASP A 20 3.33 4.04 1.68
N PHE A 21 4.43 3.67 1.01
CA PHE A 21 5.76 3.58 1.62
C PHE A 21 6.73 4.66 1.11
N PRO A 22 7.31 4.59 -0.11
CA PRO A 22 8.23 5.61 -0.62
C PRO A 22 7.68 7.03 -0.65
N LEU A 23 6.40 7.19 -1.05
CA LEU A 23 5.80 8.50 -1.25
C LEU A 23 5.03 9.01 -0.03
N GLN A 24 5.13 8.32 1.11
CA GLN A 24 4.59 8.77 2.39
C GLN A 24 5.72 9.19 3.34
N PRO A 25 6.11 10.49 3.37
CA PRO A 25 7.13 10.98 4.29
C PRO A 25 6.75 10.76 5.76
N LEU A 26 7.74 10.53 6.62
CA LEU A 26 7.54 10.38 8.07
C LEU A 26 6.81 11.58 8.69
N SER A 27 7.08 12.79 8.21
CA SER A 27 6.39 14.00 8.67
C SER A 27 4.88 13.97 8.42
N TRP A 28 4.41 13.30 7.36
CA TRP A 28 2.98 13.12 7.09
C TRP A 28 2.39 12.12 8.08
N VAL A 29 3.13 11.06 8.40
CA VAL A 29 2.74 10.04 9.38
C VAL A 29 2.60 10.64 10.76
N GLU A 30 3.59 11.40 11.23
CA GLU A 30 3.57 12.09 12.52
C GLU A 30 2.41 13.09 12.61
N ASP A 31 2.16 13.84 11.53
CA ASP A 31 1.07 14.80 11.51
C ASP A 31 -0.31 14.15 11.57
N LYS A 32 -0.53 13.05 10.82
CA LYS A 32 -1.81 12.33 10.86
C LYS A 32 -2.06 11.64 12.18
N ILE A 33 -1.02 11.13 12.86
CA ILE A 33 -1.13 10.59 14.22
C ILE A 33 -1.56 11.70 15.20
N ARG A 34 -0.95 12.89 15.11
CA ARG A 34 -1.23 14.01 16.02
C ARG A 34 -2.59 14.68 15.76
N ARG A 35 -2.93 14.93 14.49
CA ARG A 35 -4.11 15.74 14.10
C ARG A 35 -5.31 14.91 13.64
N ARG A 36 -5.14 13.62 13.35
CA ARG A 36 -6.21 12.70 12.89
C ARG A 36 -6.98 13.30 11.70
N ALA A 37 -8.30 13.40 11.79
CA ALA A 37 -9.17 13.97 10.76
C ALA A 37 -8.85 15.44 10.39
N ARG A 38 -8.11 16.18 11.23
CA ARG A 38 -7.66 17.55 10.92
C ARG A 38 -6.33 17.59 10.17
N SER A 39 -5.69 16.45 9.90
CA SER A 39 -4.45 16.40 9.14
C SER A 39 -4.73 16.59 7.65
N ARG A 40 -4.13 17.63 7.06
CA ARG A 40 -4.18 17.86 5.61
C ARG A 40 -3.43 16.78 4.85
N PHE A 41 -2.42 16.17 5.47
CA PHE A 41 -1.63 15.11 4.85
C PHE A 41 -2.42 13.81 4.69
N LEU A 42 -3.46 13.59 5.51
CA LEU A 42 -4.36 12.45 5.33
C LEU A 42 -5.16 12.58 4.01
N LEU A 43 -5.62 13.80 3.70
CA LEU A 43 -6.27 14.09 2.41
C LEU A 43 -5.28 14.05 1.25
N LEU A 44 -4.10 14.67 1.38
CA LEU A 44 -3.09 14.67 0.31
C LEU A 44 -2.63 13.25 -0.03
N HIS A 45 -2.41 12.40 0.98
CA HIS A 45 -2.04 11.01 0.80
C HIS A 45 -3.14 10.21 0.08
N ALA A 46 -4.38 10.36 0.52
CA ALA A 46 -5.53 9.74 -0.13
C ALA A 46 -5.69 10.16 -1.60
N LEU A 47 -5.53 11.45 -1.90
CA LEU A 47 -5.58 11.96 -3.27
C LEU A 47 -4.42 11.44 -4.12
N LEU A 48 -3.20 11.32 -3.55
CA LEU A 48 -2.05 10.74 -4.24
C LEU A 48 -2.35 9.31 -4.70
N HIS A 49 -2.88 8.47 -3.80
CA HIS A 49 -3.31 7.10 -4.13
C HIS A 49 -4.38 7.09 -5.22
N GLY A 50 -5.42 7.92 -5.08
CA GLY A 50 -6.50 8.02 -6.07
C GLY A 50 -6.00 8.43 -7.46
N ILE A 51 -5.13 9.44 -7.54
CA ILE A 51 -4.57 9.93 -8.81
C ILE A 51 -3.70 8.85 -9.46
N LEU A 52 -2.78 8.25 -8.71
CA LEU A 52 -1.88 7.23 -9.27
C LEU A 52 -2.65 5.98 -9.73
N ALA A 53 -3.66 5.54 -8.98
CA ALA A 53 -4.51 4.42 -9.38
C ALA A 53 -5.33 4.74 -10.64
N ALA A 54 -5.88 5.95 -10.73
CA ALA A 54 -6.60 6.41 -11.92
C ALA A 54 -5.68 6.52 -13.14
N CYS A 55 -4.44 6.97 -12.96
CA CYS A 55 -3.42 6.94 -14.02
C CYS A 55 -3.13 5.51 -14.47
N ALA A 56 -2.98 4.54 -13.56
CA ALA A 56 -2.78 3.14 -13.92
C ALA A 56 -3.95 2.59 -14.76
N VAL A 57 -5.20 2.87 -14.36
CA VAL A 57 -6.41 2.47 -15.11
C VAL A 57 -6.48 3.16 -16.47
N ALA A 58 -6.20 4.46 -16.55
CA ALA A 58 -6.22 5.21 -17.80
C ALA A 58 -5.13 4.71 -18.78
N SER A 59 -3.90 4.53 -18.31
CA SER A 59 -2.80 3.96 -19.10
C SER A 59 -3.10 2.55 -19.57
N PHE A 60 -3.69 1.71 -18.72
CA PHE A 60 -4.12 0.37 -19.12
C PHE A 60 -5.19 0.42 -20.22
N GLY A 61 -6.20 1.28 -20.06
CA GLY A 61 -7.26 1.50 -21.06
C GLY A 61 -6.75 2.00 -22.40
N LEU A 62 -5.73 2.88 -22.40
CA LEU A 62 -5.08 3.34 -23.63
C LEU A 62 -4.32 2.23 -24.35
N LEU A 63 -3.70 1.31 -23.62
CA LEU A 63 -2.87 0.23 -24.18
C LEU A 63 -3.69 -1.00 -24.63
N HIS A 64 -4.76 -1.34 -23.90
CA HIS A 64 -5.50 -2.61 -24.09
C HIS A 64 -6.96 -2.39 -24.52
N GLY A 65 -7.47 -1.16 -24.47
CA GLY A 65 -8.88 -0.85 -24.72
C GLY A 65 -9.81 -1.24 -23.57
N GLY A 66 -11.11 -1.00 -23.76
CA GLY A 66 -12.18 -1.45 -22.84
C GLY A 66 -12.36 -0.68 -21.54
N LEU A 67 -11.42 0.19 -21.14
CA LEU A 67 -11.58 1.10 -19.99
C LEU A 67 -11.78 2.54 -20.44
N THR A 68 -12.75 3.22 -19.84
CA THR A 68 -13.13 4.59 -20.22
C THR A 68 -12.54 5.63 -19.25
N ALA A 69 -12.57 6.91 -19.65
CA ALA A 69 -12.23 8.02 -18.75
C ALA A 69 -13.13 8.04 -17.50
N ALA A 70 -14.39 7.60 -17.62
CA ALA A 70 -15.29 7.44 -16.49
C ALA A 70 -14.81 6.36 -15.51
N ALA A 71 -14.25 5.25 -15.99
CA ALA A 71 -13.67 4.21 -15.15
C ALA A 71 -12.43 4.71 -14.38
N ALA A 72 -11.59 5.53 -15.02
CA ALA A 72 -10.46 6.17 -14.35
C ALA A 72 -10.92 7.17 -13.29
N LEU A 73 -11.94 7.99 -13.56
CA LEU A 73 -12.51 8.92 -12.58
C LEU A 73 -13.16 8.18 -11.40
N ALA A 74 -13.91 7.11 -11.67
CA ALA A 74 -14.49 6.26 -10.63
C ALA A 74 -13.40 5.64 -9.75
N THR A 75 -12.31 5.17 -10.37
CA THR A 75 -11.13 4.65 -9.65
C THR A 75 -10.52 5.71 -8.73
N LEU A 76 -10.33 6.94 -9.21
CA LEU A 76 -9.82 8.05 -8.39
C LEU A 76 -10.66 8.23 -7.14
N LEU A 77 -11.98 8.35 -7.31
CA LEU A 77 -12.91 8.63 -6.22
C LEU A 77 -12.96 7.46 -5.22
N VAL A 78 -13.10 6.23 -5.70
CA VAL A 78 -13.18 5.04 -4.84
C VAL A 78 -11.89 4.87 -4.03
N ILE A 79 -10.72 4.93 -4.67
CA ILE A 79 -9.44 4.77 -3.98
C ILE A 79 -9.18 5.94 -3.02
N ALA A 80 -9.37 7.19 -3.44
CA ALA A 80 -9.12 8.33 -2.55
C ALA A 80 -10.04 8.31 -1.32
N ILE A 81 -11.35 8.10 -1.50
CA ILE A 81 -12.30 8.12 -0.39
C ILE A 81 -12.05 6.96 0.57
N SER A 82 -11.88 5.74 0.05
CA SER A 82 -11.60 4.57 0.89
C SER A 82 -10.28 4.69 1.62
N HIS A 83 -9.21 5.13 0.96
CA HIS A 83 -7.89 5.29 1.58
C HIS A 83 -7.92 6.34 2.68
N TYR A 84 -8.63 7.46 2.47
CA TYR A 84 -8.85 8.45 3.52
C TYR A 84 -9.54 7.83 4.75
N ILE A 85 -10.63 7.08 4.54
CA ILE A 85 -11.39 6.46 5.62
C ILE A 85 -10.55 5.45 6.38
N ILE A 86 -9.82 4.59 5.66
CA ILE A 86 -9.00 3.53 6.27
C ILE A 86 -7.79 4.14 7.01
N ASP A 87 -7.09 5.12 6.45
CA ASP A 87 -6.00 5.81 7.16
C ASP A 87 -6.48 6.54 8.41
N LEU A 88 -7.69 7.11 8.37
CA LEU A 88 -8.30 7.71 9.55
C LEU A 88 -8.63 6.64 10.59
N LEU A 89 -9.16 5.49 10.17
CA LEU A 89 -9.43 4.34 11.02
C LEU A 89 -8.14 3.81 11.67
N LYS A 90 -7.03 3.74 10.91
CA LYS A 90 -5.69 3.38 11.36
C LYS A 90 -5.25 4.17 12.58
N VAL A 91 -5.32 5.50 12.47
CA VAL A 91 -4.85 6.42 13.53
C VAL A 91 -5.86 6.64 14.66
N THR A 92 -7.04 6.01 14.60
CA THR A 92 -8.11 6.18 15.59
C THR A 92 -8.51 4.87 16.28
N LEU A 93 -9.11 3.94 15.55
CA LEU A 93 -9.64 2.69 16.09
C LEU A 93 -8.60 1.58 16.07
N LEU A 94 -7.87 1.42 14.97
CA LEU A 94 -6.83 0.41 14.81
C LEU A 94 -5.61 0.67 15.69
N ALA A 95 -5.38 1.92 16.11
CA ALA A 95 -4.36 2.29 17.08
C ALA A 95 -4.55 1.63 18.47
N ARG A 96 -5.72 1.03 18.74
CA ARG A 96 -6.00 0.26 19.96
C ARG A 96 -5.50 -1.19 19.89
N LEU A 97 -5.15 -1.67 18.69
CA LEU A 97 -4.59 -3.01 18.48
C LEU A 97 -3.07 -3.00 18.75
N SER A 98 -2.44 -4.18 18.70
CA SER A 98 -0.98 -4.26 18.64
C SER A 98 -0.46 -3.54 17.38
N ARG A 99 0.78 -3.02 17.41
CA ARG A 99 1.36 -2.31 16.24
C ARG A 99 1.28 -3.15 14.97
N ALA A 100 1.73 -4.41 15.04
CA ALA A 100 1.65 -5.36 13.94
C ALA A 100 0.21 -5.70 13.54
N GLY A 101 -0.70 -5.90 14.49
CA GLY A 101 -2.10 -6.21 14.19
C GLY A 101 -2.83 -5.04 13.51
N GLY A 102 -2.59 -3.82 13.97
CA GLY A 102 -3.11 -2.60 13.34
C GLY A 102 -2.55 -2.40 11.93
N PHE A 103 -1.25 -2.62 11.73
CA PHE A 103 -0.63 -2.57 10.41
C PHE A 103 -1.18 -3.63 9.44
N LEU A 104 -1.31 -4.88 9.88
CA LEU A 104 -1.87 -5.95 9.05
C LEU A 104 -3.32 -5.68 8.65
N LEU A 105 -4.16 -5.27 9.61
CA LEU A 105 -5.56 -4.97 9.32
C LEU A 105 -5.70 -3.79 8.35
N ASP A 106 -4.86 -2.76 8.50
CA ASP A 106 -4.80 -1.61 7.58
C ASP A 106 -4.47 -2.05 6.15
N GLN A 107 -3.39 -2.83 5.94
CA GLN A 107 -3.06 -3.35 4.61
C GLN A 107 -4.17 -4.26 4.05
N CYS A 108 -4.78 -5.12 4.87
CA CYS A 108 -5.88 -6.00 4.42
C CYS A 108 -7.10 -5.20 3.92
N LEU A 109 -7.45 -4.11 4.60
CA LEU A 109 -8.57 -3.25 4.19
C LEU A 109 -8.27 -2.56 2.85
N HIS A 110 -7.07 -2.00 2.67
CA HIS A 110 -6.65 -1.39 1.41
C HIS A 110 -6.67 -2.41 0.25
N LEU A 111 -6.08 -3.59 0.46
CA LEU A 111 -6.08 -4.67 -0.54
C LEU A 111 -7.49 -5.12 -0.91
N THR A 112 -8.39 -5.21 0.06
CA THR A 112 -9.79 -5.57 -0.19
C THR A 112 -10.44 -4.57 -1.14
N VAL A 113 -10.24 -3.26 -0.93
CA VAL A 113 -10.78 -2.24 -1.82
C VAL A 113 -10.20 -2.35 -3.23
N ILE A 114 -8.88 -2.54 -3.34
CA ILE A 114 -8.20 -2.67 -4.65
C ILE A 114 -8.75 -3.87 -5.43
N VAL A 115 -8.90 -5.03 -4.78
CA VAL A 115 -9.43 -6.24 -5.42
C VAL A 115 -10.89 -6.05 -5.83
N LEU A 116 -11.74 -5.50 -4.95
CA LEU A 116 -13.14 -5.24 -5.28
C LEU A 116 -13.29 -4.25 -6.45
N LEU A 117 -12.50 -3.17 -6.43
CA LEU A 117 -12.47 -2.21 -7.53
C LEU A 117 -12.05 -2.90 -8.84
N TRP A 118 -10.96 -3.67 -8.81
CA TRP A 118 -10.49 -4.40 -9.98
C TRP A 118 -11.55 -5.36 -10.53
N LEU A 119 -12.27 -6.09 -9.67
CA LEU A 119 -13.36 -6.96 -10.09
C LEU A 119 -14.51 -6.20 -10.77
N CYS A 120 -14.81 -4.98 -10.34
CA CYS A 120 -15.78 -4.11 -10.99
C CYS A 120 -15.30 -3.57 -12.36
N LEU A 121 -13.98 -3.57 -12.61
CA LEU A 121 -13.39 -3.14 -13.89
C LEU A 121 -13.27 -4.29 -14.91
N VAL A 122 -13.37 -5.55 -14.46
CA VAL A 122 -13.31 -6.73 -15.33
C VAL A 122 -14.69 -6.99 -15.95
N PRO A 123 -14.82 -7.11 -17.29
CA PRO A 123 -16.12 -7.29 -17.96
C PRO A 123 -16.88 -8.57 -17.56
N GLU A 124 -16.19 -9.68 -17.27
CA GLU A 124 -16.81 -10.98 -16.94
C GLU A 124 -16.05 -11.70 -15.81
N PRO A 125 -16.29 -11.37 -14.52
CA PRO A 125 -15.52 -11.89 -13.39
C PRO A 125 -15.88 -13.33 -12.98
N ARG A 126 -16.61 -14.09 -13.81
CA ARG A 126 -17.32 -15.34 -13.44
C ARG A 126 -16.45 -16.48 -12.88
N ASN A 127 -15.12 -16.37 -12.92
CA ASN A 127 -14.22 -17.29 -12.22
C ASN A 127 -13.05 -16.55 -11.56
N LEU A 128 -13.33 -15.97 -10.40
CA LEU A 128 -12.35 -15.23 -9.58
C LEU A 128 -11.03 -15.98 -9.40
N ILE A 129 -11.07 -17.30 -9.13
CA ILE A 129 -9.87 -18.12 -8.91
C ILE A 129 -9.04 -18.22 -10.18
N ALA A 130 -9.67 -18.44 -11.33
CA ALA A 130 -8.97 -18.48 -12.61
C ALA A 130 -8.38 -17.12 -12.98
N THR A 131 -9.09 -16.01 -12.74
CA THR A 131 -8.59 -14.66 -13.03
C THR A 131 -7.44 -14.25 -12.10
N LEU A 132 -7.52 -14.59 -10.81
CA LEU A 132 -6.42 -14.37 -9.86
C LEU A 132 -5.21 -15.26 -10.18
N GLY A 133 -5.43 -16.53 -10.55
CA GLY A 133 -4.36 -17.42 -11.02
C GLY A 133 -3.69 -16.87 -12.28
N ALA A 134 -4.49 -16.35 -13.22
CA ALA A 134 -3.97 -15.69 -14.41
C ALA A 134 -3.16 -14.43 -14.08
N ALA A 135 -3.62 -13.59 -13.15
CA ALA A 135 -2.89 -12.41 -12.68
C ALA A 135 -1.54 -12.79 -12.09
N ALA A 136 -1.48 -13.88 -11.32
CA ALA A 136 -0.25 -14.41 -10.76
C ALA A 136 0.69 -15.04 -11.80
N THR A 137 0.22 -15.28 -13.03
CA THR A 137 1.04 -15.80 -14.15
C THR A 137 1.28 -14.80 -15.28
N GLY A 138 0.56 -13.65 -15.27
CA GLY A 138 0.54 -12.68 -16.35
C GLY A 138 1.58 -11.57 -16.16
N GLY A 139 2.57 -11.50 -17.05
CA GLY A 139 3.60 -10.45 -17.07
C GLY A 139 4.65 -10.62 -15.97
N GLN A 140 5.72 -11.37 -16.28
CA GLN A 140 6.79 -11.71 -15.33
C GLN A 140 7.42 -10.49 -14.64
N PHE A 141 7.57 -9.37 -15.36
CA PHE A 141 8.18 -8.16 -14.83
C PHE A 141 7.36 -7.50 -13.71
N GLY A 142 6.05 -7.30 -13.91
CA GLY A 142 5.21 -6.64 -12.92
C GLY A 142 5.10 -7.46 -11.64
N LEU A 143 4.97 -8.78 -11.76
CA LEU A 143 4.93 -9.68 -10.60
C LEU A 143 6.26 -9.71 -9.85
N MET A 144 7.39 -9.74 -10.57
CA MET A 144 8.72 -9.67 -9.97
C MET A 144 8.92 -8.35 -9.22
N LEU A 145 8.52 -7.22 -9.82
CA LEU A 145 8.57 -5.92 -9.17
C LEU A 145 7.67 -5.86 -7.94
N LEU A 146 6.43 -6.35 -8.04
CA LEU A 146 5.51 -6.42 -6.90
C LEU A 146 6.10 -7.27 -5.76
N ALA A 147 6.62 -8.46 -6.07
CA ALA A 147 7.23 -9.34 -5.08
C ALA A 147 8.42 -8.65 -4.38
N TYR A 148 9.29 -7.98 -5.14
CA TYR A 148 10.40 -7.21 -4.60
C TYR A 148 9.91 -6.09 -3.66
N LEU A 149 8.92 -5.29 -4.09
CA LEU A 149 8.37 -4.20 -3.29
C LEU A 149 7.73 -4.69 -2.00
N VAL A 150 6.99 -5.82 -2.04
CA VAL A 150 6.37 -6.42 -0.85
C VAL A 150 7.42 -6.86 0.16
N ILE A 151 8.47 -7.55 -0.29
CA ILE A 151 9.54 -8.04 0.59
C ILE A 151 10.31 -6.86 1.18
N TYR A 152 10.66 -5.88 0.36
CA TYR A 152 11.49 -4.75 0.80
C TYR A 152 10.76 -3.77 1.72
N MET A 153 9.47 -3.51 1.49
CA MET A 153 8.75 -2.39 2.14
C MET A 153 7.80 -2.84 3.27
N PRO A 154 6.58 -3.35 2.99
CA PRO A 154 5.63 -3.69 4.05
C PRO A 154 6.16 -4.80 4.96
N MET A 155 6.89 -5.78 4.41
CA MET A 155 7.43 -6.88 5.21
C MET A 155 8.55 -6.42 6.15
N GLY A 156 9.45 -5.53 5.71
CA GLY A 156 10.46 -4.95 6.59
C GLY A 156 9.84 -4.17 7.76
N VAL A 157 8.79 -3.40 7.50
CA VAL A 157 8.03 -2.68 8.53
C VAL A 157 7.36 -3.66 9.51
N LEU A 158 6.71 -4.71 9.00
CA LEU A 158 6.06 -5.72 9.83
C LEU A 158 7.05 -6.46 10.73
N ILE A 159 8.18 -6.91 10.17
CA ILE A 159 9.24 -7.59 10.93
C ILE A 159 9.77 -6.67 12.03
N GLY A 160 10.06 -5.41 11.71
CA GLY A 160 10.50 -4.43 12.71
C GLY A 160 9.49 -4.23 13.84
N GLN A 161 8.19 -4.22 13.53
CA GLN A 161 7.13 -4.11 14.54
C GLN A 161 6.98 -5.37 15.40
N LEU A 162 7.17 -6.56 14.83
CA LEU A 162 7.15 -7.83 15.58
C LEU A 162 8.36 -7.96 16.50
N LEU A 163 9.56 -7.63 16.00
CA LEU A 163 10.80 -7.69 16.78
C LEU A 163 10.86 -6.65 17.89
N ALA A 164 10.24 -5.49 17.73
CA ALA A 164 10.16 -4.47 18.78
C ALA A 164 9.52 -4.97 20.10
N HIS A 165 8.79 -6.09 20.07
CA HIS A 165 8.26 -6.74 21.27
C HIS A 165 9.35 -7.49 22.07
N TRP A 166 10.41 -7.93 21.39
CA TRP A 166 11.48 -8.78 21.94
C TRP A 166 12.79 -8.02 22.18
N THR A 167 12.90 -6.77 21.72
CA THR A 167 14.09 -5.95 21.98
C THR A 167 14.15 -5.59 23.47
N PRO A 168 15.20 -5.99 24.21
CA PRO A 168 15.33 -5.62 25.62
C PRO A 168 15.29 -4.10 25.77
N GLN A 169 14.58 -3.60 26.78
CA GLN A 169 14.55 -2.18 27.11
C GLN A 169 15.99 -1.76 27.42
N MET A 170 16.66 -1.16 26.44
CA MET A 170 17.99 -0.60 26.66
C MET A 170 17.86 0.51 27.72
N PRO A 171 18.83 0.61 28.65
CA PRO A 171 18.81 1.62 29.71
C PRO A 171 18.63 3.03 29.11
N PRO A 172 18.09 4.02 29.85
CA PRO A 172 17.81 5.35 29.32
C PRO A 172 19.00 6.05 28.63
N SER A 173 20.24 5.71 29.01
CA SER A 173 21.49 6.17 28.38
C SER A 173 21.80 5.51 27.03
N ALA A 174 21.15 4.39 26.74
CA ALA A 174 21.17 3.66 25.48
C ALA A 174 19.75 3.61 24.86
N LYS A 175 18.86 4.54 25.21
CA LYS A 175 17.65 4.84 24.42
C LYS A 175 18.12 5.43 23.10
N ALA A 176 18.54 4.53 22.24
CA ALA A 176 18.49 4.69 20.82
C ALA A 176 17.03 5.08 20.55
N ASP A 177 16.80 6.35 20.20
CA ASP A 177 15.51 6.90 19.82
C ASP A 177 14.79 5.90 18.88
N SER A 178 13.46 5.80 18.86
CA SER A 178 12.80 4.92 17.87
C SER A 178 13.22 5.26 16.43
N ASP A 179 13.66 6.50 16.23
CA ASP A 179 14.30 7.02 15.02
C ASP A 179 15.69 6.40 14.75
N SER A 180 16.44 6.03 15.79
CA SER A 180 17.74 5.37 15.70
C SER A 180 17.66 3.89 15.35
N LEU A 181 16.60 3.17 15.72
CA LEU A 181 16.40 1.77 15.31
C LEU A 181 15.94 1.71 13.85
N LEU A 182 15.10 2.65 13.42
CA LEU A 182 14.75 2.85 12.02
C LEU A 182 15.96 3.29 11.20
N ARG A 183 16.83 4.15 11.77
CA ARG A 183 18.14 4.52 11.19
C ARG A 183 19.12 3.36 11.18
N ALA A 184 19.13 2.49 12.18
CA ALA A 184 19.99 1.30 12.21
C ALA A 184 19.61 0.35 11.06
N GLY A 185 18.31 0.15 10.81
CA GLY A 185 17.85 -0.57 9.62
C GLY A 185 18.30 0.08 8.30
N LYS A 186 18.20 1.42 8.20
CA LYS A 186 18.71 2.18 7.03
C LYS A 186 20.25 2.20 6.91
N GLN A 187 20.99 2.13 8.02
CA GLN A 187 22.46 2.17 8.05
C GLN A 187 23.09 0.80 7.83
N ILE A 188 22.44 -0.29 8.25
CA ILE A 188 22.87 -1.66 7.95
C ILE A 188 22.83 -1.90 6.43
N GLY A 189 21.75 -1.48 5.76
CA GLY A 189 21.67 -1.58 4.29
C GLY A 189 22.71 -0.74 3.53
N TYR A 190 23.28 0.31 4.14
CA TYR A 190 24.33 1.12 3.53
C TYR A 190 25.75 0.57 3.78
N LEU A 191 25.90 -0.37 4.73
CA LEU A 191 27.18 -1.00 5.07
C LEU A 191 27.36 -2.36 4.40
N GLU A 192 26.29 -2.98 3.90
CA GLU A 192 26.35 -4.25 3.14
C GLU A 192 26.74 -4.05 1.65
N GLU A 193 26.77 -2.81 1.16
CA GLU A 193 27.21 -2.45 -0.20
C GLU A 193 28.68 -1.98 -0.29
N ARG A 194 29.53 -2.35 0.69
CA ARG A 194 30.99 -2.17 0.60
C ARG A 194 31.76 -3.47 0.76
#